data_AF-A0A6C0HD61-F1
#
_entry.id   AF-A0A6C0HD61-F1
#
_cell.length_a   1.000
_cell.length_b   1.000
_cell.length_c   1.000
_cell.angle_alpha   90.00
_cell.angle_beta   90.00
_cell.angle_gamma   90.00
#
_symmetry.space_group_name_H-M   'P 1'
#
loop_
_entity.id
_entity.type
_entity.pdbx_description
1 polymer ?
#
loop_
_entity_poly.entity_id
_entity_poly.type
_entity_poly.pdbx_seq_one_letter_code
_entity_poly.pdbx_strand_id
1 'polypeptide(L)'
;METGYEPEWSNYLQQFNKSNSEFEIYENPTKFCVMVEPRELDLTILVIKNFLSLLQEKQWGLIIFHGTTNEKFFKTKLEGIKNIHYFNINKENLIEKEYNDLLCSLAFWQKIKLCGARHAIIFQSDTLLLNGELDEFLQYDYVGAPWHIKWMGMLEVGNGGLSLRNVDTMLDICTYCPRLEYMTNEDIYFCYWCIIREFKIAPIDVAKKFAVETVYYESPCGLHKPHIDKFPNRSSYSQMLVKYSKKELKESENNLKKSTMMQIRLRFFSSFCDGDTCKMHYEKDFESELLDYYGPDKKLYITNEDDYTHAVILNTAMPQLKPDIPKENVIGLAFEPLYFLVLTDEFIEYAKKNISQYFIGDKKHLPDPFIEGCAYMWHTVPLKNLPEKNRLMSIMISEKGFAPGHKYRYDLVNTILHNGLPIDVYGRGCVNFRKKMNKNIDPRLKGEFTDKEPYENYFFHICIENFQSNEYFSEKILNPLLCSTTPIYLGCHNIKKYFDNEVICLTGDLTTDMNLLVNILKEPRKYYQRPVIEKIKETTNFLRNVNKVFNLQNDSN
;
A
#
# COMPACT_ATOMS: atom_id res chain seq x y z
N MET A 1 -15.92 -30.55 6.00
CA MET A 1 -15.55 -29.36 5.20
C MET A 1 -16.05 -29.56 3.78
N GLU A 2 -16.43 -28.49 3.09
CA GLU A 2 -16.72 -28.55 1.66
C GLU A 2 -15.48 -29.03 0.90
N THR A 3 -15.69 -29.83 -0.15
CA THR A 3 -14.61 -30.49 -0.90
C THR A 3 -13.73 -29.52 -1.70
N GLY A 4 -14.08 -28.24 -1.78
CA GLY A 4 -13.41 -27.24 -2.61
C GLY A 4 -12.01 -26.82 -2.13
N TYR A 5 -11.76 -26.83 -0.81
CA TYR A 5 -10.55 -26.25 -0.20
C TYR A 5 -9.41 -27.23 0.02
N GLU A 6 -9.70 -28.53 -0.14
CA GLU A 6 -8.78 -29.61 0.16
C GLU A 6 -7.98 -30.05 -1.07
N PRO A 7 -6.72 -30.52 -0.88
CA PRO A 7 -6.03 -30.74 0.40
C PRO A 7 -5.30 -29.51 0.96
N GLU A 8 -5.33 -28.37 0.27
CA GLU A 8 -4.50 -27.21 0.60
C GLU A 8 -4.77 -26.65 2.01
N TRP A 9 -6.05 -26.60 2.41
CA TRP A 9 -6.47 -26.10 3.73
C TRP A 9 -5.95 -26.98 4.88
N SER A 10 -6.20 -28.28 4.81
CA SER A 10 -5.71 -29.22 5.83
C SER A 10 -4.19 -29.25 5.86
N ASN A 11 -3.52 -29.24 4.69
CA ASN A 11 -2.06 -29.21 4.62
C ASN A 11 -1.48 -27.96 5.30
N TYR A 12 -2.10 -26.79 5.09
CA TYR A 12 -1.69 -25.56 5.76
C TYR A 12 -1.81 -25.69 7.29
N LEU A 13 -2.90 -26.26 7.79
CA LEU A 13 -3.12 -26.40 9.23
C LEU A 13 -2.18 -27.41 9.92
N GLN A 14 -1.70 -28.43 9.20
CA GLN A 14 -0.81 -29.45 9.77
C GLN A 14 0.49 -28.87 10.34
N GLN A 15 0.97 -27.73 9.83
CA GLN A 15 2.18 -27.08 10.36
C GLN A 15 2.01 -26.55 11.80
N PHE A 16 0.77 -26.37 12.25
CA PHE A 16 0.44 -25.92 13.61
C PHE A 16 0.11 -27.08 14.54
N ASN A 17 0.30 -28.34 14.10
CA ASN A 17 0.18 -29.52 14.95
C ASN A 17 1.39 -29.67 15.88
N LYS A 18 1.63 -28.64 16.70
CA LYS A 18 2.74 -28.51 17.66
C LYS A 18 2.34 -28.99 19.05
N SER A 19 3.30 -29.18 19.94
CA SER A 19 3.02 -29.54 21.33
C SER A 19 2.25 -28.43 22.03
N ASN A 20 1.29 -28.79 22.90
CA ASN A 20 0.52 -27.81 23.66
C ASN A 20 1.41 -26.95 24.58
N SER A 21 2.55 -27.49 25.02
CA SER A 21 3.52 -26.79 25.86
C SER A 21 4.21 -25.60 25.17
N GLU A 22 4.08 -25.47 23.85
CA GLU A 22 4.67 -24.37 23.07
C GLU A 22 3.80 -23.10 23.10
N PHE A 23 2.54 -23.20 23.54
CA PHE A 23 1.61 -22.07 23.56
C PHE A 23 1.52 -21.46 24.96
N GLU A 24 1.72 -20.14 25.04
CA GLU A 24 1.59 -19.38 26.27
C GLU A 24 0.53 -18.29 26.10
N ILE A 25 -0.48 -18.33 26.96
CA ILE A 25 -1.52 -17.29 27.05
C ILE A 25 -1.23 -16.45 28.29
N TYR A 26 -1.10 -15.14 28.08
CA TYR A 26 -0.87 -14.16 29.13
C TYR A 26 -1.96 -14.21 30.20
N GLU A 27 -1.61 -13.91 31.45
CA GLU A 27 -2.55 -14.01 32.59
C GLU A 27 -3.69 -12.99 32.53
N ASN A 28 -3.48 -11.80 31.95
CA ASN A 28 -4.48 -10.73 31.90
C ASN A 28 -4.55 -10.05 30.51
N PRO A 29 -4.92 -10.79 29.44
CA PRO A 29 -4.99 -10.21 28.12
C PRO A 29 -6.23 -9.31 28.00
N THR A 30 -6.15 -8.30 27.12
CA THR A 30 -7.31 -7.44 26.79
C THR A 30 -7.85 -7.71 25.39
N LYS A 31 -7.22 -8.61 24.64
CA LYS A 31 -7.61 -9.05 23.30
C LYS A 31 -7.83 -10.55 23.37
N PHE A 32 -8.94 -11.06 22.85
CA PHE A 32 -9.25 -12.49 22.94
C PHE A 32 -9.65 -13.08 21.60
N CYS A 33 -9.11 -14.25 21.30
CA CYS A 33 -9.67 -15.17 20.31
C CYS A 33 -10.88 -15.85 20.94
N VAL A 34 -12.03 -15.79 20.26
CA VAL A 34 -13.29 -16.33 20.77
C VAL A 34 -13.86 -17.32 19.75
N MET A 35 -14.04 -18.55 20.19
CA MET A 35 -14.62 -19.62 19.38
C MET A 35 -15.88 -20.18 20.04
N VAL A 36 -16.91 -20.43 19.24
CA VAL A 36 -18.12 -21.17 19.62
C VAL A 36 -18.14 -22.44 18.81
N GLU A 37 -17.86 -23.58 19.44
CA GLU A 37 -17.82 -24.89 18.77
C GLU A 37 -18.35 -25.98 19.70
N PRO A 38 -19.63 -26.36 19.55
CA PRO A 38 -20.23 -27.40 20.38
C PRO A 38 -20.01 -28.84 19.85
N ARG A 39 -19.25 -29.02 18.75
CA ARG A 39 -18.93 -30.34 18.19
C ARG A 39 -17.52 -30.79 18.57
N GLU A 40 -17.24 -32.08 18.40
CA GLU A 40 -15.90 -32.67 18.55
C GLU A 40 -15.24 -32.83 17.18
N LEU A 41 -14.41 -31.87 16.80
CA LEU A 41 -13.74 -31.85 15.51
C LEU A 41 -12.23 -31.66 15.71
N ASP A 42 -11.42 -32.64 15.31
CA ASP A 42 -9.96 -32.56 15.46
C ASP A 42 -9.35 -31.39 14.68
N LEU A 43 -9.93 -31.04 13.53
CA LEU A 43 -9.47 -29.89 12.75
C LEU A 43 -9.61 -28.58 13.53
N THR A 44 -10.67 -28.42 14.34
CA THR A 44 -10.87 -27.23 15.18
C THR A 44 -9.68 -27.00 16.09
N ILE A 45 -9.06 -28.07 16.61
CA ILE A 45 -7.86 -27.97 17.44
C ILE A 45 -6.69 -27.38 16.64
N LEU A 46 -6.53 -27.77 15.37
CA LEU A 46 -5.50 -27.20 14.50
C LEU A 46 -5.78 -25.73 14.17
N VAL A 47 -7.04 -25.35 13.95
CA VAL A 47 -7.44 -23.95 13.75
C VAL A 47 -7.13 -23.12 14.99
N ILE A 48 -7.46 -23.61 16.19
CA ILE A 48 -7.10 -22.95 17.45
C ILE A 48 -5.58 -22.77 17.55
N LYS A 49 -4.81 -23.82 17.28
CA LYS A 49 -3.34 -23.76 17.32
C LYS A 49 -2.75 -22.84 16.25
N ASN A 50 -3.39 -22.71 15.09
CA ASN A 50 -3.02 -21.75 14.07
C ASN A 50 -3.14 -20.32 14.60
N PHE A 51 -4.28 -19.96 15.21
CA PHE A 51 -4.45 -18.64 15.82
C PHE A 51 -3.48 -18.41 16.99
N LEU A 52 -3.35 -19.37 17.91
CA LEU A 52 -2.43 -19.24 19.05
C LEU A 52 -0.98 -19.09 18.60
N SER A 53 -0.54 -19.84 17.58
CA SER A 53 0.84 -19.76 17.08
C SER A 53 1.16 -18.39 16.48
N LEU A 54 0.24 -17.81 15.70
CA LEU A 54 0.47 -16.55 15.00
C LEU A 54 0.26 -15.32 15.89
N LEU A 55 -0.47 -15.49 16.98
CA LEU A 55 -0.76 -14.44 17.97
C LEU A 55 0.05 -14.60 19.26
N GLN A 56 0.99 -15.55 19.28
CA GLN A 56 1.96 -15.71 20.35
C GLN A 56 2.69 -14.37 20.56
N GLU A 57 2.98 -14.03 21.82
CA GLU A 57 3.66 -12.79 22.21
C GLU A 57 2.88 -11.48 21.96
N LYS A 58 1.74 -11.53 21.24
CA LYS A 58 0.88 -10.37 20.94
C LYS A 58 -0.22 -10.13 21.97
N GLN A 59 -0.14 -10.80 23.12
CA GLN A 59 -1.06 -10.66 24.27
C GLN A 59 -2.53 -10.98 23.95
N TRP A 60 -2.77 -12.01 23.13
CA TRP A 60 -4.10 -12.53 22.88
C TRP A 60 -4.44 -13.68 23.85
N GLY A 61 -5.63 -13.63 24.43
CA GLY A 61 -6.23 -14.72 25.20
C GLY A 61 -7.09 -15.64 24.33
N LEU A 62 -7.58 -16.74 24.93
CA LEU A 62 -8.50 -17.66 24.27
C LEU A 62 -9.74 -17.92 25.11
N ILE A 63 -10.91 -17.78 24.49
CA ILE A 63 -12.21 -18.14 25.06
C ILE A 63 -12.86 -19.19 24.15
N ILE A 64 -13.28 -20.31 24.74
CA ILE A 64 -13.99 -21.38 24.05
C ILE A 64 -15.37 -21.54 24.67
N PHE A 65 -16.39 -21.30 23.86
CA PHE A 65 -17.77 -21.64 24.15
C PHE A 65 -18.05 -23.04 23.60
N HIS A 66 -18.26 -24.00 24.50
CA HIS A 66 -18.43 -25.42 24.18
C HIS A 66 -19.85 -25.90 24.52
N GLY A 67 -20.26 -27.02 23.93
CA GLY A 67 -21.52 -27.68 24.19
C GLY A 67 -21.51 -28.49 25.50
N THR A 68 -22.65 -29.07 25.86
CA THR A 68 -22.81 -29.83 27.10
C THR A 68 -22.03 -31.15 27.12
N THR A 69 -21.63 -31.67 25.96
CA THR A 69 -21.01 -33.00 25.81
C THR A 69 -19.53 -32.95 25.45
N ASN A 70 -19.01 -31.84 24.90
CA ASN A 70 -17.64 -31.77 24.35
C ASN A 70 -16.63 -30.97 25.21
N GLU A 71 -16.96 -30.62 26.44
CA GLU A 71 -16.02 -29.93 27.35
C GLU A 71 -14.73 -30.76 27.55
N LYS A 72 -14.90 -32.07 27.77
CA LYS A 72 -13.80 -33.00 27.97
C LYS A 72 -12.91 -33.07 26.74
N PHE A 73 -13.47 -33.02 25.54
CA PHE A 73 -12.72 -33.02 24.29
C PHE A 73 -11.73 -31.85 24.24
N PHE A 74 -12.20 -30.60 24.43
CA PHE A 74 -11.31 -29.45 24.39
C PHE A 74 -10.28 -29.45 25.52
N LYS A 75 -10.69 -29.74 26.76
CA LYS A 75 -9.76 -29.79 27.90
C LYS A 75 -8.69 -30.86 27.73
N THR A 76 -9.00 -31.98 27.09
CA THR A 76 -8.02 -33.05 26.81
C THR A 76 -7.11 -32.65 25.64
N LYS A 77 -7.66 -32.13 24.55
CA LYS A 77 -6.87 -31.78 23.34
C LYS A 77 -5.98 -30.56 23.53
N LEU A 78 -6.36 -29.64 24.41
CA LEU A 78 -5.62 -28.41 24.74
C LEU A 78 -4.95 -28.48 26.13
N GLU A 79 -4.85 -29.69 26.71
CA GLU A 79 -4.19 -29.90 27.99
C GLU A 79 -2.74 -29.36 27.94
N GLY A 80 -2.37 -28.56 28.93
CA GLY A 80 -1.06 -27.90 29.02
C GLY A 80 -1.06 -26.43 28.62
N ILE A 81 -2.02 -25.97 27.80
CA ILE A 81 -2.20 -24.54 27.51
C ILE A 81 -2.96 -23.90 28.67
N LYS A 82 -2.28 -23.02 29.41
CA LYS A 82 -2.87 -22.35 30.58
C LYS A 82 -3.75 -21.18 30.16
N ASN A 83 -4.58 -20.69 31.09
CA ASN A 83 -5.36 -19.44 30.95
C ASN A 83 -6.39 -19.43 29.80
N ILE A 84 -6.87 -20.59 29.36
CA ILE A 84 -8.03 -20.69 28.47
C ILE A 84 -9.31 -20.56 29.29
N HIS A 85 -10.23 -19.69 28.86
CA HIS A 85 -11.57 -19.60 29.44
C HIS A 85 -12.55 -20.53 28.71
N TYR A 86 -13.23 -21.39 29.46
CA TYR A 86 -14.23 -22.31 28.94
C TYR A 86 -15.62 -21.92 29.44
N PHE A 87 -16.58 -21.80 28.52
CA PHE A 87 -17.97 -21.52 28.86
C PHE A 87 -18.91 -22.52 28.20
N ASN A 88 -19.73 -23.19 29.01
CA ASN A 88 -20.80 -24.03 28.51
C ASN A 88 -21.95 -23.16 27.96
N ILE A 89 -22.41 -23.47 26.74
CA ILE A 89 -23.56 -22.79 26.12
C ILE A 89 -24.92 -23.39 26.52
N ASN A 90 -24.92 -24.42 27.36
CA ASN A 90 -26.08 -25.17 27.84
C ASN A 90 -26.91 -25.84 26.73
N LYS A 91 -26.24 -26.21 25.63
CA LYS A 91 -26.80 -27.02 24.54
C LYS A 91 -25.76 -28.02 24.05
N GLU A 92 -26.22 -29.15 23.54
CA GLU A 92 -25.33 -30.16 22.96
C GLU A 92 -24.72 -29.68 21.63
N ASN A 93 -25.52 -29.05 20.78
CA ASN A 93 -25.11 -28.48 19.49
C ASN A 93 -25.96 -27.24 19.18
N LEU A 94 -25.57 -26.47 18.16
CA LEU A 94 -26.30 -25.30 17.68
C LEU A 94 -26.64 -25.45 16.21
N ILE A 95 -27.88 -25.13 15.83
CA ILE A 95 -28.19 -24.80 14.43
C ILE A 95 -27.77 -23.36 14.11
N GLU A 96 -27.69 -23.02 12.83
CA GLU A 96 -27.27 -21.68 12.36
C GLU A 96 -28.05 -20.53 13.04
N LYS A 97 -29.38 -20.65 13.14
CA LYS A 97 -30.20 -19.65 13.83
C LYS A 97 -29.78 -19.46 15.29
N GLU A 98 -29.55 -20.56 16.01
CA GLU A 98 -29.19 -20.51 17.43
C GLU A 98 -27.79 -19.96 17.65
N TYR A 99 -26.87 -20.20 16.72
CA TYR A 99 -25.54 -19.58 16.71
C TYR A 99 -25.65 -18.06 16.59
N ASN A 100 -26.42 -17.58 15.60
CA ASN A 100 -26.67 -16.14 15.44
C ASN A 100 -27.38 -15.55 16.67
N ASP A 101 -28.37 -16.25 17.23
CA ASP A 101 -29.08 -15.82 18.44
C ASP A 101 -28.12 -15.71 19.65
N LEU A 102 -27.15 -16.62 19.77
CA LEU A 102 -26.14 -16.58 20.83
C LEU A 102 -25.23 -15.36 20.68
N LEU A 103 -24.68 -15.10 19.49
CA LEU A 103 -23.78 -13.96 19.24
C LEU A 103 -24.50 -12.62 19.37
N CYS A 104 -25.79 -12.53 19.04
CA CYS A 104 -26.60 -11.34 19.27
C CYS A 104 -27.07 -11.18 20.73
N SER A 105 -26.69 -12.09 21.65
CA SER A 105 -27.14 -12.02 23.03
C SER A 105 -26.22 -11.18 23.92
N LEU A 106 -26.83 -10.35 24.77
CA LEU A 106 -26.09 -9.56 25.75
C LEU A 106 -25.25 -10.43 26.70
N ALA A 107 -25.78 -11.58 27.12
CA ALA A 107 -25.11 -12.49 28.04
C ALA A 107 -23.81 -13.08 27.46
N PHE A 108 -23.75 -13.30 26.14
CA PHE A 108 -22.54 -13.78 25.47
C PHE A 108 -21.40 -12.77 25.58
N TRP A 109 -21.65 -11.52 25.20
CA TRP A 109 -20.66 -10.45 25.27
C TRP A 109 -20.29 -10.07 26.71
N GLN A 110 -21.22 -10.18 27.65
CA GLN A 110 -20.91 -10.00 29.08
C GLN A 110 -19.91 -11.03 29.59
N LYS A 111 -20.02 -12.30 29.20
CA LYS A 111 -19.03 -13.33 29.56
C LYS A 111 -17.64 -13.01 29.00
N ILE A 112 -17.57 -12.55 27.75
CA ILE A 112 -16.32 -12.13 27.11
C ILE A 112 -15.71 -10.94 27.86
N LYS A 113 -16.52 -9.91 28.18
CA LYS A 113 -16.10 -8.74 28.95
C LYS A 113 -15.58 -9.09 30.34
N LEU A 114 -16.23 -10.05 31.02
CA LEU A 114 -15.82 -10.53 32.35
C LEU A 114 -14.43 -11.18 32.35
N CYS A 115 -13.95 -11.67 31.21
CA CYS A 115 -12.58 -12.17 31.06
C CYS A 115 -11.54 -11.05 30.91
N GLY A 116 -11.96 -9.78 30.86
CA GLY A 116 -11.07 -8.62 30.65
C GLY A 116 -10.98 -8.15 29.20
N ALA A 117 -11.76 -8.75 28.29
CA ALA A 117 -11.69 -8.43 26.87
C ALA A 117 -12.17 -7.00 26.56
N ARG A 118 -11.33 -6.25 25.85
CA ARG A 118 -11.69 -5.03 25.10
C ARG A 118 -11.98 -5.34 23.64
N HIS A 119 -11.23 -6.29 23.07
CA HIS A 119 -11.41 -6.73 21.69
C HIS A 119 -11.55 -8.25 21.64
N ALA A 120 -12.43 -8.71 20.75
CA ALA A 120 -12.65 -10.13 20.49
C ALA A 120 -12.55 -10.41 19.00
N ILE A 121 -11.68 -11.34 18.60
CA ILE A 121 -11.71 -11.93 17.27
C ILE A 121 -12.57 -13.19 17.32
N ILE A 122 -13.73 -13.15 16.67
CA ILE A 122 -14.58 -14.31 16.43
C ILE A 122 -13.96 -15.10 15.29
N PHE A 123 -13.76 -16.41 15.50
CA PHE A 123 -13.24 -17.31 14.47
C PHE A 123 -13.92 -18.69 14.56
N GLN A 124 -14.30 -19.24 13.40
CA GLN A 124 -14.98 -20.53 13.27
C GLN A 124 -14.03 -21.65 12.80
N SER A 125 -14.49 -22.91 12.88
CA SER A 125 -13.70 -24.10 12.53
C SER A 125 -13.29 -24.20 11.05
N ASP A 126 -13.83 -23.33 10.20
CA ASP A 126 -13.57 -23.16 8.77
C ASP A 126 -12.92 -21.79 8.47
N THR A 127 -12.07 -21.35 9.40
CA THR A 127 -11.17 -20.19 9.23
C THR A 127 -9.70 -20.57 9.22
N LEU A 128 -8.87 -19.76 8.57
CA LEU A 128 -7.41 -19.76 8.70
C LEU A 128 -6.95 -18.35 9.06
N LEU A 129 -6.03 -18.24 10.01
CA LEU A 129 -5.21 -17.05 10.16
C LEU A 129 -3.91 -17.31 9.39
N LEU A 130 -3.53 -16.36 8.53
CA LEU A 130 -2.35 -16.43 7.68
C LEU A 130 -1.16 -15.66 8.27
N ASN A 131 -1.43 -14.57 8.98
CA ASN A 131 -0.45 -13.80 9.75
C ASN A 131 -1.10 -13.11 10.97
N GLY A 132 -0.28 -12.74 11.96
CA GLY A 132 -0.73 -12.18 13.24
C GLY A 132 -0.84 -10.65 13.31
N GLU A 133 -0.80 -9.92 12.19
CA GLU A 133 -0.79 -8.44 12.18
C GLU A 133 -2.18 -7.83 12.41
N LEU A 134 -2.78 -8.13 13.57
CA LEU A 134 -4.15 -7.73 13.87
C LEU A 134 -4.28 -6.34 14.54
N ASP A 135 -3.18 -5.78 15.03
CA ASP A 135 -3.21 -4.60 15.90
C ASP A 135 -3.70 -3.33 15.17
N GLU A 136 -3.45 -3.21 13.86
CA GLU A 136 -3.94 -2.07 13.05
C GLU A 136 -5.47 -2.00 12.99
N PHE A 137 -6.15 -3.14 13.19
CA PHE A 137 -7.60 -3.22 13.11
C PHE A 137 -8.31 -2.93 14.44
N LEU A 138 -7.58 -2.88 15.56
CA LEU A 138 -8.15 -2.61 16.89
C LEU A 138 -8.73 -1.19 17.02
N GLN A 139 -8.45 -0.30 16.07
CA GLN A 139 -9.05 1.04 16.02
C GLN A 139 -10.51 1.04 15.55
N TYR A 140 -11.00 -0.08 15.01
CA TYR A 140 -12.36 -0.25 14.51
C TYR A 140 -13.21 -1.00 15.54
N ASP A 141 -14.48 -0.63 15.59
CA ASP A 141 -15.49 -1.31 16.39
C ASP A 141 -15.91 -2.65 15.77
N TYR A 142 -15.85 -2.73 14.44
CA TYR A 142 -16.09 -3.96 13.69
C TYR A 142 -15.22 -4.01 12.42
N VAL A 143 -14.54 -5.13 12.21
CA VAL A 143 -13.97 -5.51 10.91
C VAL A 143 -14.21 -6.99 10.66
N GLY A 144 -14.55 -7.31 9.41
CA GLY A 144 -14.48 -8.66 8.88
C GLY A 144 -14.23 -8.59 7.37
N ALA A 145 -14.48 -9.67 6.64
CA ALA A 145 -14.25 -9.67 5.19
C ALA A 145 -15.25 -8.75 4.45
N PRO A 146 -14.83 -8.09 3.36
CA PRO A 146 -15.76 -7.37 2.51
C PRO A 146 -16.58 -8.33 1.64
N TRP A 147 -17.80 -7.91 1.36
CA TRP A 147 -18.71 -8.59 0.44
C TRP A 147 -18.69 -7.96 -0.95
N HIS A 148 -18.71 -8.80 -1.98
CA HIS A 148 -18.84 -8.35 -3.37
C HIS A 148 -20.22 -7.74 -3.69
N ILE A 149 -21.23 -7.99 -2.84
CA ILE A 149 -22.57 -7.42 -2.92
C ILE A 149 -22.80 -6.52 -1.71
N LYS A 150 -23.46 -5.39 -1.96
CA LYS A 150 -23.90 -4.46 -0.94
C LYS A 150 -25.24 -4.90 -0.34
N TRP A 151 -25.20 -5.44 0.88
CA TRP A 151 -26.41 -5.86 1.60
C TRP A 151 -27.20 -4.65 2.08
N MET A 152 -28.53 -4.71 1.95
CA MET A 152 -29.45 -3.62 2.31
C MET A 152 -29.10 -2.26 1.67
N GLY A 153 -28.36 -2.27 0.55
CA GLY A 153 -27.91 -1.04 -0.12
C GLY A 153 -26.85 -0.23 0.64
N MET A 154 -26.35 -0.70 1.80
CA MET A 154 -25.37 0.02 2.61
C MET A 154 -24.21 -0.83 3.16
N LEU A 155 -24.43 -2.12 3.43
CA LEU A 155 -23.46 -2.98 4.11
C LEU A 155 -22.52 -3.67 3.11
N GLU A 156 -21.23 -3.37 3.20
CA GLU A 156 -20.20 -3.89 2.30
C GLU A 156 -19.13 -4.71 3.04
N VAL A 157 -19.22 -4.76 4.37
CA VAL A 157 -18.32 -5.49 5.25
C VAL A 157 -19.18 -6.26 6.25
N GLY A 158 -18.80 -7.50 6.51
CA GLY A 158 -19.43 -8.38 7.49
C GLY A 158 -18.49 -9.54 7.75
N ASN A 159 -18.99 -10.77 7.75
CA ASN A 159 -18.27 -12.01 8.06
C ASN A 159 -18.34 -12.38 9.54
N GLY A 160 -19.42 -13.07 9.91
CA GLY A 160 -19.59 -13.62 11.25
C GLY A 160 -18.61 -14.75 11.60
N GLY A 161 -18.06 -15.44 10.59
CA GLY A 161 -17.15 -16.56 10.80
C GLY A 161 -15.71 -16.17 11.12
N LEU A 162 -15.26 -15.00 10.66
CA LEU A 162 -13.98 -14.37 10.99
C LEU A 162 -14.14 -12.85 11.04
N SER A 163 -14.22 -12.29 12.26
CA SER A 163 -14.33 -10.84 12.48
C SER A 163 -13.72 -10.40 13.80
N LEU A 164 -13.13 -9.20 13.82
CA LEU A 164 -12.62 -8.54 15.02
C LEU A 164 -13.58 -7.44 15.45
N ARG A 165 -13.91 -7.43 16.75
CA ARG A 165 -14.96 -6.58 17.30
C ARG A 165 -14.55 -5.94 18.62
N ASN A 166 -14.96 -4.69 18.81
CA ASN A 166 -14.87 -4.03 20.10
C ASN A 166 -16.00 -4.53 21.03
N VAL A 167 -15.61 -5.12 22.16
CA VAL A 167 -16.55 -5.78 23.08
C VAL A 167 -17.54 -4.80 23.70
N ASP A 168 -17.13 -3.57 24.00
CA ASP A 168 -18.00 -2.55 24.57
C ASP A 168 -19.05 -2.10 23.55
N THR A 169 -18.65 -1.97 22.29
CA THR A 169 -19.58 -1.65 21.20
C THR A 169 -20.59 -2.77 20.97
N MET A 170 -20.17 -4.04 21.01
CA MET A 170 -21.10 -5.17 20.88
C MET A 170 -22.10 -5.24 22.05
N LEU A 171 -21.63 -5.00 23.29
CA LEU A 171 -22.49 -4.90 24.47
C LEU A 171 -23.52 -3.78 24.34
N ASP A 172 -23.10 -2.60 23.89
CA ASP A 172 -23.96 -1.45 23.71
C ASP A 172 -25.03 -1.71 22.63
N ILE A 173 -24.65 -2.30 21.49
CA ILE A 173 -25.60 -2.72 20.45
C ILE A 173 -26.59 -3.76 21.01
N CYS A 174 -26.11 -4.83 21.65
CA CYS A 174 -26.99 -5.85 22.24
C CYS A 174 -27.93 -5.31 23.33
N THR A 175 -27.57 -4.21 23.99
CA THR A 175 -28.38 -3.60 25.05
C THR A 175 -29.47 -2.70 24.49
N TYR A 176 -29.16 -1.89 23.48
CA TYR A 176 -30.02 -0.79 23.05
C TYR A 176 -30.61 -0.95 21.65
N CYS A 177 -30.10 -1.87 20.84
CA CYS A 177 -30.47 -1.99 19.44
C CYS A 177 -31.32 -3.26 19.18
N PRO A 178 -32.57 -3.12 18.69
CA PRO A 178 -33.41 -4.27 18.40
C PRO A 178 -32.92 -5.03 17.17
N ARG A 179 -33.19 -6.33 17.13
CA ARG A 179 -32.97 -7.15 15.92
C ARG A 179 -34.21 -7.07 15.02
N LEU A 180 -34.04 -6.54 13.82
CA LEU A 180 -35.11 -6.44 12.83
C LEU A 180 -35.34 -7.79 12.15
N GLU A 181 -36.55 -8.05 11.66
CA GLU A 181 -36.98 -9.37 11.15
C GLU A 181 -36.06 -9.92 10.03
N TYR A 182 -35.53 -9.05 9.18
CA TYR A 182 -34.64 -9.41 8.09
C TYR A 182 -33.15 -9.53 8.49
N MET A 183 -32.79 -9.26 9.76
CA MET A 183 -31.42 -9.38 10.28
C MET A 183 -31.21 -10.78 10.87
N THR A 184 -31.29 -11.80 10.03
CA THR A 184 -31.10 -13.20 10.46
C THR A 184 -29.66 -13.50 10.80
N ASN A 185 -28.71 -12.86 10.15
CA ASN A 185 -27.29 -13.07 10.38
C ASN A 185 -26.78 -12.02 11.38
N GLU A 186 -25.97 -12.48 12.33
CA GLU A 186 -25.48 -11.65 13.43
C GLU A 186 -24.52 -10.55 12.95
N ASP A 187 -23.73 -10.82 11.92
CA ASP A 187 -22.81 -9.86 11.31
C ASP A 187 -23.58 -8.73 10.59
N ILE A 188 -24.68 -9.06 9.91
CA ILE A 188 -25.62 -8.07 9.37
C ILE A 188 -26.19 -7.21 10.50
N TYR A 189 -26.60 -7.82 11.62
CA TYR A 189 -27.12 -7.09 12.77
C TYR A 189 -26.09 -6.11 13.36
N PHE A 190 -24.87 -6.56 13.65
CA PHE A 190 -23.84 -5.69 14.22
C PHE A 190 -23.35 -4.64 13.24
N CYS A 191 -23.05 -4.99 11.98
CA CYS A 191 -22.60 -4.02 10.99
C CYS A 191 -23.66 -2.95 10.71
N TYR A 192 -24.94 -3.32 10.64
CA TYR A 192 -26.02 -2.37 10.48
C TYR A 192 -26.05 -1.35 11.62
N TRP A 193 -26.05 -1.82 12.87
CA TRP A 193 -26.10 -0.92 14.01
C TRP A 193 -24.81 -0.13 14.21
N CYS A 194 -23.66 -0.66 13.79
CA CYS A 194 -22.42 0.11 13.73
C CYS A 194 -22.58 1.33 12.81
N ILE A 195 -23.15 1.15 11.62
CA ILE A 195 -23.41 2.27 10.69
C ILE A 195 -24.43 3.24 11.26
N ILE A 196 -25.59 2.75 11.70
CA ILE A 196 -26.70 3.61 12.16
C ILE A 196 -26.34 4.40 13.41
N ARG A 197 -25.45 3.87 14.27
CA ARG A 197 -25.00 4.54 15.49
C ARG A 197 -23.61 5.16 15.38
N GLU A 198 -23.08 5.27 14.16
CA GLU A 198 -21.81 5.94 13.86
C GLU A 198 -20.59 5.35 14.58
N PHE A 199 -20.62 4.05 14.88
CA PHE A 199 -19.44 3.30 15.31
C PHE A 199 -18.50 3.04 14.11
N LYS A 200 -17.22 2.83 14.40
CA LYS A 200 -16.17 2.71 13.39
C LYS A 200 -16.17 1.30 12.77
N ILE A 201 -16.86 1.15 11.65
CA ILE A 201 -16.69 -0.02 10.79
C ILE A 201 -15.49 0.18 9.85
N ALA A 202 -14.68 -0.86 9.67
CA ALA A 202 -13.56 -0.78 8.73
C ALA A 202 -14.06 -0.56 7.29
N PRO A 203 -13.48 0.40 6.53
CA PRO A 203 -13.80 0.56 5.12
C PRO A 203 -13.30 -0.64 4.31
N ILE A 204 -13.87 -0.87 3.12
CA ILE A 204 -13.57 -2.03 2.26
C ILE A 204 -12.06 -2.22 2.03
N ASP A 205 -11.32 -1.12 1.78
CA ASP A 205 -9.89 -1.17 1.51
C ASP A 205 -9.04 -1.63 2.70
N VAL A 206 -9.58 -1.51 3.91
CA VAL A 206 -9.00 -2.05 5.15
C VAL A 206 -9.52 -3.47 5.41
N ALA A 207 -10.83 -3.68 5.27
CA ALA A 207 -11.49 -4.97 5.48
C ALA A 207 -10.87 -6.10 4.63
N LYS A 208 -10.51 -5.82 3.37
CA LYS A 208 -9.88 -6.81 2.48
C LYS A 208 -8.48 -7.23 2.94
N LYS A 209 -7.79 -6.38 3.72
CA LYS A 209 -6.51 -6.72 4.37
C LYS A 209 -6.72 -7.61 5.58
N PHE A 210 -7.82 -7.42 6.30
CA PHE A 210 -8.16 -8.26 7.46
C PHE A 210 -8.51 -9.70 7.03
N ALA A 211 -9.50 -9.88 6.16
CA ALA A 211 -9.92 -11.22 5.75
C ALA A 211 -10.50 -11.30 4.33
N VAL A 212 -10.40 -12.50 3.74
CA VAL A 212 -11.06 -12.84 2.47
C VAL A 212 -12.19 -13.84 2.70
N GLU A 213 -13.34 -13.52 2.13
CA GLU A 213 -14.50 -14.40 1.98
C GLU A 213 -15.00 -14.33 0.52
N THR A 214 -15.52 -13.20 0.07
CA THR A 214 -16.02 -13.04 -1.32
C THR A 214 -15.25 -12.03 -2.17
N VAL A 215 -14.39 -11.21 -1.57
CA VAL A 215 -13.54 -10.23 -2.26
C VAL A 215 -12.09 -10.65 -2.06
N TYR A 216 -11.39 -10.96 -3.15
CA TYR A 216 -10.00 -11.40 -3.11
C TYR A 216 -9.05 -10.26 -2.71
N TYR A 217 -8.06 -10.62 -1.89
CA TYR A 217 -6.89 -9.81 -1.61
C TYR A 217 -5.67 -10.73 -1.55
N GLU A 218 -4.51 -10.25 -2.02
CA GLU A 218 -3.33 -11.10 -2.20
C GLU A 218 -2.63 -11.46 -0.88
N SER A 219 -2.76 -10.63 0.16
CA SER A 219 -2.08 -10.86 1.44
C SER A 219 -2.98 -10.48 2.64
N PRO A 220 -4.10 -11.19 2.85
CA PRO A 220 -4.98 -10.94 3.98
C PRO A 220 -4.41 -11.53 5.28
N CYS A 221 -4.86 -11.05 6.43
CA CYS A 221 -4.55 -11.65 7.72
C CYS A 221 -5.23 -13.01 7.90
N GLY A 222 -6.42 -13.22 7.34
CA GLY A 222 -7.09 -14.51 7.42
C GLY A 222 -8.07 -14.82 6.29
N LEU A 223 -8.60 -16.04 6.32
CA LEU A 223 -9.55 -16.59 5.36
C LEU A 223 -10.75 -17.18 6.12
N HIS A 224 -11.94 -17.01 5.59
CA HIS A 224 -13.15 -17.71 6.05
C HIS A 224 -13.94 -18.16 4.83
N LYS A 225 -14.08 -19.48 4.65
CA LYS A 225 -14.76 -20.11 3.48
C LYS A 225 -14.59 -19.29 2.18
N PRO A 226 -13.35 -19.01 1.76
CA PRO A 226 -13.08 -18.09 0.68
C PRO A 226 -13.68 -18.64 -0.62
N HIS A 227 -14.52 -17.84 -1.28
CA HIS A 227 -15.15 -18.20 -2.55
C HIS A 227 -14.07 -18.33 -3.62
N ILE A 228 -13.66 -19.58 -3.92
CA ILE A 228 -12.51 -19.88 -4.80
C ILE A 228 -12.73 -19.29 -6.21
N ASP A 229 -13.96 -19.19 -6.69
CA ASP A 229 -14.30 -18.56 -7.97
C ASP A 229 -14.00 -17.05 -8.02
N LYS A 230 -13.78 -16.42 -6.87
CA LYS A 230 -13.37 -15.02 -6.73
C LYS A 230 -11.85 -14.84 -6.72
N PHE A 231 -11.09 -15.93 -6.61
CA PHE A 231 -9.64 -15.90 -6.74
C PHE A 231 -9.27 -15.85 -8.24
N PRO A 232 -8.12 -15.25 -8.61
CA PRO A 232 -7.69 -15.21 -10.01
C PRO A 232 -7.60 -16.61 -10.66
N ASN A 233 -7.23 -17.61 -9.86
CA ASN A 233 -7.28 -19.04 -10.19
C ASN A 233 -7.00 -19.88 -8.92
N ARG A 234 -7.30 -21.18 -8.94
CA ARG A 234 -6.99 -22.10 -7.83
C ARG A 234 -5.50 -22.12 -7.45
N SER A 235 -4.60 -21.99 -8.43
CA SER A 235 -3.15 -21.90 -8.18
C SER A 235 -2.79 -20.72 -7.28
N SER A 236 -3.50 -19.59 -7.39
CA SER A 236 -3.28 -18.40 -6.55
C SER A 236 -3.66 -18.67 -5.09
N TYR A 237 -4.76 -19.39 -4.85
CA TYR A 237 -5.16 -19.86 -3.52
C TYR A 237 -4.12 -20.82 -2.94
N SER A 238 -3.68 -21.82 -3.71
CA SER A 238 -2.63 -22.76 -3.27
C SER A 238 -1.31 -22.03 -2.99
N GLN A 239 -0.91 -21.07 -3.83
CA GLN A 239 0.30 -20.26 -3.64
C GLN A 239 0.23 -19.37 -2.41
N MET A 240 -0.94 -18.79 -2.10
CA MET A 240 -1.16 -18.03 -0.87
C MET A 240 -0.89 -18.90 0.35
N LEU A 241 -1.50 -20.09 0.42
CA LEU A 241 -1.25 -21.00 1.53
C LEU A 241 0.19 -21.49 1.57
N VAL A 242 0.82 -21.80 0.43
CA VAL A 242 2.25 -22.19 0.38
C VAL A 242 3.18 -21.08 0.84
N LYS A 243 2.88 -19.81 0.52
CA LYS A 243 3.63 -18.63 0.97
C LYS A 243 3.68 -18.61 2.51
N TYR A 244 2.55 -18.83 3.16
CA TYR A 244 2.43 -18.86 4.62
C TYR A 244 2.82 -20.22 5.23
N SER A 245 2.81 -21.32 4.47
CA SER A 245 3.28 -22.66 4.93
C SER A 245 4.79 -22.84 4.90
N LYS A 246 5.51 -22.04 4.09
CA LYS A 246 6.98 -22.14 3.95
C LYS A 246 7.75 -21.11 4.76
N LYS A 247 7.07 -20.19 5.46
CA LYS A 247 7.75 -19.00 5.98
C LYS A 247 6.98 -18.32 7.11
N GLU A 248 6.91 -18.97 8.27
CA GLU A 248 6.96 -18.26 9.57
C GLU A 248 7.89 -19.05 10.50
N LEU A 249 9.16 -18.62 10.51
CA LEU A 249 9.75 -17.96 11.67
C LEU A 249 9.78 -18.88 12.91
N LYS A 250 10.67 -19.89 12.80
CA LYS A 250 11.55 -20.36 13.89
C LYS A 250 11.64 -19.25 14.95
N GLU A 251 11.22 -19.46 16.20
CA GLU A 251 12.03 -19.95 17.34
C GLU A 251 13.51 -19.50 17.37
N SER A 252 13.86 -18.45 16.61
CA SER A 252 15.21 -18.02 16.29
C SER A 252 15.44 -16.54 16.58
N GLU A 253 14.45 -15.81 17.09
CA GLU A 253 14.68 -14.47 17.65
C GLU A 253 15.58 -14.51 18.90
N ASN A 254 15.63 -15.65 19.61
CA ASN A 254 16.46 -15.78 20.81
C ASN A 254 17.87 -16.37 20.57
N ASN A 255 18.14 -17.00 19.43
CA ASN A 255 19.47 -17.57 19.12
C ASN A 255 20.18 -16.92 17.92
N LEU A 256 19.49 -16.11 17.11
CA LEU A 256 20.07 -15.39 15.97
C LEU A 256 20.49 -13.94 16.30
N LYS A 257 20.80 -13.63 17.57
CA LYS A 257 21.60 -12.45 17.93
C LYS A 257 23.05 -12.50 17.41
N LYS A 258 23.42 -13.51 16.63
CA LYS A 258 24.72 -13.63 15.94
C LYS A 258 24.56 -14.43 14.62
N SER A 259 24.10 -13.81 13.53
CA SER A 259 24.48 -14.14 12.12
C SER A 259 23.51 -13.53 11.08
N THR A 260 23.81 -12.30 10.63
CA THR A 260 23.49 -11.63 9.33
C THR A 260 22.14 -11.89 8.65
N MET A 261 21.19 -10.96 8.82
CA MET A 261 20.25 -10.58 7.73
C MET A 261 21.06 -10.03 6.55
N MET A 262 20.70 -10.35 5.30
CA MET A 262 21.31 -9.69 4.13
C MET A 262 20.91 -8.22 4.13
N GLN A 263 21.81 -7.35 4.60
CA GLN A 263 21.66 -5.91 4.48
C GLN A 263 21.91 -5.48 3.03
N ILE A 264 20.92 -4.82 2.43
CA ILE A 264 21.06 -4.17 1.14
C ILE A 264 21.78 -2.84 1.38
N ARG A 265 23.01 -2.76 0.91
CA ARG A 265 23.82 -1.54 0.93
C ARG A 265 23.89 -1.03 -0.51
N LEU A 266 23.14 0.02 -0.78
CA LEU A 266 23.04 0.65 -2.10
C LEU A 266 24.18 1.65 -2.28
N ARG A 267 24.83 1.59 -3.44
CA ARG A 267 25.73 2.64 -3.90
C ARG A 267 25.27 3.22 -5.23
N PHE A 268 25.20 4.54 -5.29
CA PHE A 268 24.82 5.26 -6.50
C PHE A 268 26.05 5.78 -7.22
N PHE A 269 26.08 5.57 -8.54
CA PHE A 269 27.09 6.13 -9.43
C PHE A 269 26.37 6.99 -10.47
N SER A 270 26.75 8.26 -10.57
CA SER A 270 26.09 9.23 -11.45
C SER A 270 27.09 9.87 -12.41
N SER A 271 26.64 10.19 -13.62
CA SER A 271 27.44 10.93 -14.61
C SER A 271 27.30 12.45 -14.48
N PHE A 272 26.48 12.94 -13.54
CA PHE A 272 26.18 14.38 -13.39
C PHE A 272 26.36 14.94 -11.97
N CYS A 273 26.66 14.09 -10.97
CA CYS A 273 26.99 14.51 -9.61
C CYS A 273 27.76 13.41 -8.86
N ASP A 274 28.26 13.73 -7.67
CA ASP A 274 28.91 12.76 -6.77
C ASP A 274 27.92 11.88 -5.98
N GLY A 275 28.46 10.87 -5.30
CA GLY A 275 27.69 9.92 -4.49
C GLY A 275 27.06 10.54 -3.25
N ASP A 276 27.69 11.56 -2.65
CA ASP A 276 27.13 12.30 -1.51
C ASP A 276 25.88 13.08 -1.90
N THR A 277 25.90 13.71 -3.07
CA THR A 277 24.76 14.40 -3.67
C THR A 277 23.63 13.43 -3.97
N CYS A 278 23.94 12.27 -4.57
CA CYS A 278 22.96 11.21 -4.79
C CYS A 278 22.33 10.77 -3.47
N LYS A 279 23.15 10.44 -2.47
CA LYS A 279 22.70 9.99 -1.16
C LYS A 279 21.79 11.01 -0.50
N MET A 280 22.18 12.28 -0.47
CA MET A 280 21.38 13.37 0.08
C MET A 280 19.99 13.44 -0.57
N HIS A 281 19.92 13.40 -1.90
CA HIS A 281 18.63 13.43 -2.61
C HIS A 281 17.79 12.19 -2.31
N TYR A 282 18.39 11.00 -2.37
CA TYR A 282 17.67 9.76 -2.10
C TYR A 282 17.19 9.64 -0.64
N GLU A 283 17.92 10.17 0.34
CA GLU A 283 17.49 10.20 1.74
C GLU A 283 16.40 11.27 1.96
N LYS A 284 16.63 12.48 1.45
CA LYS A 284 15.76 13.64 1.69
C LYS A 284 14.45 13.56 0.91
N ASP A 285 14.53 13.40 -0.40
CA ASP A 285 13.37 13.51 -1.29
C ASP A 285 12.41 12.33 -1.10
N PHE A 286 12.95 11.17 -0.69
CA PHE A 286 12.19 9.93 -0.44
C PHE A 286 11.90 9.67 1.04
N GLU A 287 12.16 10.65 1.91
CA GLU A 287 11.86 10.61 3.35
C GLU A 287 12.38 9.33 4.03
N SER A 288 13.65 8.99 3.82
CA SER A 288 14.25 7.75 4.36
C SER A 288 14.16 7.67 5.88
N GLU A 289 14.12 8.82 6.58
CA GLU A 289 13.92 8.93 8.02
C GLU A 289 12.59 8.34 8.51
N LEU A 290 11.59 8.22 7.64
CA LEU A 290 10.29 7.63 7.94
C LEU A 290 10.24 6.11 7.71
N LEU A 291 11.32 5.52 7.20
CA LEU A 291 11.42 4.08 6.92
C LEU A 291 12.14 3.39 8.08
N ASP A 292 11.41 2.60 8.86
CA ASP A 292 11.90 1.87 10.04
C ASP A 292 13.01 0.83 9.73
N TYR A 293 13.07 0.40 8.46
CA TYR A 293 14.06 -0.50 7.88
C TYR A 293 15.25 0.20 7.21
N TYR A 294 15.33 1.54 7.24
CA TYR A 294 16.43 2.30 6.67
C TYR A 294 17.44 2.72 7.75
N GLY A 295 18.74 2.52 7.48
CA GLY A 295 19.83 2.96 8.36
C GLY A 295 21.06 2.05 8.31
N PRO A 296 22.22 2.49 8.84
CA PRO A 296 23.50 1.79 8.70
C PRO A 296 23.48 0.32 9.16
N ASP A 297 22.72 0.04 10.21
CA ASP A 297 22.56 -1.29 10.82
C ASP A 297 21.20 -1.95 10.49
N LYS A 298 20.45 -1.37 9.54
CA LYS A 298 19.11 -1.81 9.14
C LYS A 298 19.16 -2.56 7.81
N LYS A 299 17.99 -3.01 7.34
CA LYS A 299 17.85 -3.84 6.12
C LYS A 299 18.30 -3.12 4.86
N LEU A 300 18.11 -1.79 4.81
CA LEU A 300 18.46 -0.96 3.66
C LEU A 300 19.30 0.23 4.11
N TYR A 301 20.38 0.51 3.38
CA TYR A 301 21.18 1.71 3.62
C TYR A 301 21.85 2.20 2.34
N ILE A 302 22.02 3.53 2.22
CA ILE A 302 22.83 4.11 1.14
C ILE A 302 24.23 4.39 1.68
N THR A 303 25.21 3.75 1.06
CA THR A 303 26.63 3.83 1.42
C THR A 303 27.44 4.45 0.28
N ASN A 304 28.46 5.23 0.63
CA ASN A 304 29.48 5.69 -0.31
C ASN A 304 30.77 4.88 -0.19
N GLU A 305 30.82 3.93 0.75
CA GLU A 305 31.93 3.03 0.98
C GLU A 305 31.91 1.83 0.00
N ASP A 306 32.99 1.06 -0.03
CA ASP A 306 33.12 -0.18 -0.83
C ASP A 306 32.39 -1.38 -0.18
N ASP A 307 31.62 -1.17 0.89
CA ASP A 307 30.83 -2.20 1.57
C ASP A 307 29.47 -2.46 0.90
N TYR A 308 29.19 -1.81 -0.23
CA TYR A 308 27.94 -1.96 -0.97
C TYR A 308 27.73 -3.39 -1.50
N THR A 309 26.46 -3.81 -1.48
CA THR A 309 26.00 -5.10 -2.00
C THR A 309 25.21 -4.95 -3.30
N HIS A 310 24.72 -3.74 -3.57
CA HIS A 310 23.93 -3.39 -4.75
C HIS A 310 24.39 -2.04 -5.31
N ALA A 311 24.36 -1.89 -6.63
CA ALA A 311 24.75 -0.68 -7.32
C ALA A 311 23.64 -0.12 -8.22
N VAL A 312 23.53 1.20 -8.26
CA VAL A 312 22.59 1.93 -9.12
C VAL A 312 23.38 2.88 -10.01
N ILE A 313 23.26 2.69 -11.32
CA ILE A 313 23.89 3.50 -12.35
C ILE A 313 22.92 4.57 -12.84
N LEU A 314 23.15 5.84 -12.48
CA LEU A 314 22.36 6.96 -12.97
C LEU A 314 22.93 7.48 -14.29
N ASN A 315 22.06 7.64 -15.28
CA ASN A 315 22.40 8.01 -16.65
C ASN A 315 23.49 7.08 -17.24
N THR A 316 24.64 7.64 -17.58
CA THR A 316 25.69 6.99 -18.37
C THR A 316 26.98 6.75 -17.57
N ALA A 317 26.88 6.70 -16.23
CA ALA A 317 28.04 6.43 -15.40
C ALA A 317 28.62 5.03 -15.67
N MET A 318 29.94 4.94 -15.79
CA MET A 318 30.67 3.68 -16.03
C MET A 318 31.75 3.46 -14.96
N PRO A 319 31.37 3.31 -13.68
CA PRO A 319 32.33 3.05 -12.61
C PRO A 319 33.04 1.71 -12.81
N GLN A 320 34.21 1.57 -12.21
CA GLN A 320 34.78 0.24 -11.98
C GLN A 320 34.05 -0.39 -10.79
N LEU A 321 33.16 -1.33 -11.08
CA LEU A 321 32.45 -2.08 -10.05
C LEU A 321 33.37 -3.10 -9.36
N LYS A 322 33.07 -3.41 -8.10
CA LYS A 322 33.75 -4.47 -7.36
C LYS A 322 33.71 -5.80 -8.14
N PRO A 323 34.82 -6.57 -8.20
CA PRO A 323 34.87 -7.82 -8.97
C PRO A 323 33.85 -8.89 -8.55
N ASP A 324 33.39 -8.85 -7.30
CA ASP A 324 32.49 -9.82 -6.68
C ASP A 324 31.01 -9.41 -6.72
N ILE A 325 30.65 -8.23 -7.26
CA ILE A 325 29.24 -7.84 -7.34
C ILE A 325 28.52 -8.64 -8.44
N PRO A 326 27.43 -9.37 -8.10
CA PRO A 326 26.62 -10.04 -9.11
C PRO A 326 25.96 -9.02 -10.02
N LYS A 327 25.88 -9.32 -11.32
CA LYS A 327 25.24 -8.44 -12.32
C LYS A 327 23.78 -8.15 -11.95
N GLU A 328 23.12 -9.13 -11.34
CA GLU A 328 21.74 -9.10 -10.85
C GLU A 328 21.52 -7.96 -9.84
N ASN A 329 22.55 -7.62 -9.06
CA ASN A 329 22.53 -6.57 -8.04
C ASN A 329 22.93 -5.19 -8.60
N VAL A 330 22.95 -5.03 -9.92
CA VAL A 330 23.30 -3.76 -10.58
C VAL A 330 22.19 -3.35 -11.53
N ILE A 331 21.56 -2.22 -11.27
CA ILE A 331 20.53 -1.62 -12.13
C ILE A 331 21.00 -0.29 -12.70
N GLY A 332 20.33 0.21 -13.73
CA GLY A 332 20.50 1.58 -14.18
C GLY A 332 19.19 2.34 -14.36
N LEU A 333 19.25 3.66 -14.20
CA LEU A 333 18.11 4.57 -14.25
C LEU A 333 18.44 5.77 -15.15
N ALA A 334 17.65 5.98 -16.21
CA ALA A 334 17.77 7.15 -17.06
C ALA A 334 17.03 8.36 -16.47
N PHE A 335 17.78 9.33 -15.96
CA PHE A 335 17.29 10.62 -15.45
C PHE A 335 17.16 11.68 -16.56
N GLU A 336 17.46 11.31 -17.80
CA GLU A 336 17.30 12.17 -18.97
C GLU A 336 16.54 11.41 -20.05
N PRO A 337 15.72 12.09 -20.86
CA PRO A 337 15.10 11.47 -22.02
C PRO A 337 16.21 11.05 -23.01
N LEU A 338 15.93 10.07 -23.87
CA LEU A 338 16.92 9.48 -24.78
C LEU A 338 17.71 10.52 -25.60
N TYR A 339 17.08 11.63 -25.97
CA TYR A 339 17.70 12.74 -26.70
C TYR A 339 18.79 13.49 -25.92
N PHE A 340 18.77 13.45 -24.59
CA PHE A 340 19.76 14.08 -23.70
C PHE A 340 20.60 13.08 -22.91
N LEU A 341 20.22 11.81 -22.90
CA LEU A 341 20.97 10.78 -22.22
C LEU A 341 22.35 10.55 -22.86
N VAL A 342 22.48 10.82 -24.17
CA VAL A 342 23.72 10.66 -24.96
C VAL A 342 24.33 9.26 -24.78
N LEU A 343 23.55 8.23 -25.10
CA LEU A 343 24.03 6.85 -25.05
C LEU A 343 25.11 6.63 -26.13
N THR A 344 26.30 6.22 -25.69
CA THR A 344 27.41 5.80 -26.55
C THR A 344 27.44 4.29 -26.70
N ASP A 345 28.05 3.78 -27.77
CA ASP A 345 28.28 2.34 -27.93
C ASP A 345 29.09 1.76 -26.76
N GLU A 346 30.04 2.54 -26.23
CA GLU A 346 30.81 2.19 -25.05
C GLU A 346 29.91 1.95 -23.82
N PHE A 347 28.97 2.87 -23.57
CA PHE A 347 28.02 2.70 -22.46
C PHE A 347 27.07 1.53 -22.69
N ILE A 348 26.63 1.29 -23.93
CA ILE A 348 25.77 0.14 -24.25
C ILE A 348 26.49 -1.18 -23.96
N GLU A 349 27.77 -1.30 -24.34
CA GLU A 349 28.57 -2.48 -24.02
C GLU A 349 28.86 -2.60 -22.51
N TYR A 350 29.09 -1.48 -21.83
CA TYR A 350 29.20 -1.46 -20.37
C TYR A 350 27.92 -1.97 -19.71
N ALA A 351 26.75 -1.49 -20.13
CA ALA A 351 25.46 -1.89 -19.59
C ALA A 351 25.20 -3.38 -19.83
N LYS A 352 25.42 -3.87 -21.05
CA LYS A 352 25.33 -5.31 -21.39
C LYS A 352 26.20 -6.18 -20.51
N LYS A 353 27.41 -5.72 -20.18
CA LYS A 353 28.34 -6.47 -19.35
C LYS A 353 27.95 -6.45 -17.87
N ASN A 354 27.56 -5.29 -17.35
CA ASN A 354 27.57 -5.05 -15.90
C ASN A 354 26.19 -4.81 -15.27
N ILE A 355 25.14 -4.54 -16.05
CA ILE A 355 23.82 -4.12 -15.54
C ILE A 355 22.77 -5.20 -15.85
N SER A 356 21.98 -5.62 -14.86
CA SER A 356 20.89 -6.59 -15.05
C SER A 356 19.70 -5.98 -15.78
N GLN A 357 19.27 -4.78 -15.35
CA GLN A 357 18.15 -4.03 -15.91
C GLN A 357 18.45 -2.54 -15.93
N TYR A 358 18.23 -1.90 -17.08
CA TYR A 358 18.39 -0.47 -17.25
C TYR A 358 17.04 0.17 -17.63
N PHE A 359 16.45 0.93 -16.72
CA PHE A 359 15.15 1.58 -16.90
C PHE A 359 15.31 2.87 -17.72
N ILE A 360 14.60 2.95 -18.84
CA ILE A 360 14.65 4.08 -19.78
C ILE A 360 13.24 4.49 -20.23
N GLY A 361 13.06 5.74 -20.63
CA GLY A 361 11.78 6.25 -21.13
C GLY A 361 11.31 5.61 -22.43
N ASP A 362 12.23 5.42 -23.38
CA ASP A 362 11.95 4.79 -24.68
C ASP A 362 13.07 3.78 -25.00
N LYS A 363 12.73 2.49 -25.13
CA LYS A 363 13.70 1.45 -25.48
C LYS A 363 14.12 1.55 -26.94
N LYS A 364 13.17 1.86 -27.83
CA LYS A 364 13.36 1.88 -29.30
C LYS A 364 14.05 0.59 -29.79
N HIS A 365 15.30 0.69 -30.27
CA HIS A 365 16.09 -0.43 -30.79
C HIS A 365 17.23 -0.85 -29.86
N LEU A 366 17.27 -0.34 -28.62
CA LEU A 366 18.30 -0.70 -27.65
C LEU A 366 18.19 -2.19 -27.28
N PRO A 367 19.33 -2.91 -27.18
CA PRO A 367 19.35 -4.31 -26.79
C PRO A 367 18.99 -4.48 -25.30
N ASP A 368 18.92 -5.71 -24.81
CA ASP A 368 18.96 -5.94 -23.37
C ASP A 368 20.32 -5.46 -22.82
N PRO A 369 20.39 -4.84 -21.62
CA PRO A 369 19.42 -4.89 -20.52
C PRO A 369 18.41 -3.73 -20.48
N PHE A 370 18.29 -2.93 -21.54
CA PHE A 370 17.43 -1.75 -21.55
C PHE A 370 15.95 -2.14 -21.58
N ILE A 371 15.15 -1.57 -20.66
CA ILE A 371 13.72 -1.82 -20.50
C ILE A 371 12.96 -0.52 -20.26
N GLU A 372 11.73 -0.43 -20.77
CA GLU A 372 10.90 0.75 -20.55
C GLU A 372 10.30 0.74 -19.13
N GLY A 373 10.45 1.83 -18.38
CA GLY A 373 9.85 1.96 -17.05
C GLY A 373 10.25 3.21 -16.27
N CYS A 374 9.65 3.35 -15.08
CA CYS A 374 9.91 4.45 -14.16
C CYS A 374 11.39 4.46 -13.71
N ALA A 375 12.04 5.63 -13.85
CA ALA A 375 13.42 5.84 -13.44
C ALA A 375 13.57 6.35 -11.99
N TYR A 376 12.46 6.52 -11.25
CA TYR A 376 12.45 7.03 -9.87
C TYR A 376 13.26 8.32 -9.69
N MET A 377 12.97 9.31 -10.54
CA MET A 377 13.67 10.60 -10.56
C MET A 377 13.47 11.37 -9.25
N TRP A 378 14.46 12.19 -8.91
CA TRP A 378 14.38 13.10 -7.77
C TRP A 378 13.24 14.10 -7.94
N HIS A 379 12.69 14.51 -6.81
CA HIS A 379 11.52 15.38 -6.73
C HIS A 379 11.54 16.17 -5.44
N THR A 380 10.64 17.14 -5.31
CA THR A 380 10.54 17.92 -4.09
C THR A 380 10.13 17.05 -2.90
N VAL A 381 10.57 17.43 -1.69
CA VAL A 381 10.13 16.80 -0.45
C VAL A 381 8.61 16.99 -0.32
N PRO A 382 7.85 15.90 -0.07
CA PRO A 382 6.41 15.98 0.16
C PRO A 382 6.04 16.96 1.28
N LEU A 383 4.90 17.63 1.15
CA LEU A 383 4.45 18.56 2.18
C LEU A 383 4.04 17.80 3.45
N LYS A 384 4.58 18.21 4.62
CA LYS A 384 4.24 17.61 5.92
C LYS A 384 2.79 17.81 6.32
N ASN A 385 2.16 18.87 5.81
CA ASN A 385 0.77 19.22 6.08
C ASN A 385 0.03 19.45 4.75
N LEU A 386 -1.29 19.24 4.76
CA LEU A 386 -2.13 19.56 3.62
C LEU A 386 -2.08 21.07 3.34
N PRO A 387 -1.66 21.50 2.14
CA PRO A 387 -1.58 22.93 1.82
C PRO A 387 -2.97 23.55 1.62
N GLU A 388 -3.12 24.80 2.05
CA GLU A 388 -4.28 25.61 1.68
C GLU A 388 -4.14 26.07 0.22
N LYS A 389 -5.16 25.78 -0.59
CA LYS A 389 -5.20 26.15 -2.02
C LYS A 389 -6.07 27.38 -2.21
N ASN A 390 -5.47 28.49 -2.63
CA ASN A 390 -6.17 29.76 -2.86
C ASN A 390 -5.89 30.36 -4.25
N ARG A 391 -5.03 29.74 -5.05
CA ARG A 391 -4.78 30.12 -6.44
C ARG A 391 -5.22 29.02 -7.39
N LEU A 392 -5.65 29.43 -8.58
CA LEU A 392 -6.33 28.50 -9.47
C LEU A 392 -5.35 27.65 -10.28
N MET A 393 -4.53 28.29 -11.11
CA MET A 393 -3.68 27.59 -12.06
C MET A 393 -2.37 28.34 -12.30
N SER A 394 -1.29 27.58 -12.45
CA SER A 394 0.04 28.08 -12.79
C SER A 394 0.69 27.27 -13.92
N ILE A 395 1.74 27.82 -14.53
CA ILE A 395 2.61 27.15 -15.50
C ILE A 395 4.06 27.60 -15.32
N MET A 396 5.01 26.69 -15.57
CA MET A 396 6.44 27.00 -15.58
C MET A 396 7.01 27.08 -17.00
N ILE A 397 7.79 28.13 -17.28
CA ILE A 397 8.54 28.29 -18.52
C ILE A 397 10.03 28.61 -18.27
N SER A 398 10.90 28.01 -19.07
CA SER A 398 12.35 28.27 -19.06
C SER A 398 12.75 29.16 -20.25
N GLU A 399 14.02 29.58 -20.29
CA GLU A 399 14.58 30.30 -21.44
C GLU A 399 14.98 29.37 -22.61
N LYS A 400 14.92 28.05 -22.41
CA LYS A 400 15.28 27.07 -23.43
C LYS A 400 14.21 27.05 -24.53
N GLY A 401 14.63 26.88 -25.79
CA GLY A 401 13.71 26.91 -26.95
C GLY A 401 13.88 25.79 -27.98
N PHE A 402 14.80 24.84 -27.75
CA PHE A 402 15.17 23.89 -28.80
C PHE A 402 14.27 22.64 -28.86
N ALA A 403 13.95 22.03 -27.72
CA ALA A 403 13.08 20.85 -27.65
C ALA A 403 11.60 21.17 -27.98
N PRO A 404 10.82 20.22 -28.52
CA PRO A 404 9.42 20.44 -28.89
C PRO A 404 8.56 20.97 -27.74
N GLY A 405 8.71 20.42 -26.53
CA GLY A 405 7.96 20.86 -25.36
C GLY A 405 8.33 22.26 -24.86
N HIS A 406 9.52 22.78 -25.21
CA HIS A 406 9.86 24.18 -24.96
C HIS A 406 9.04 25.12 -25.87
N LYS A 407 8.99 24.78 -27.17
CA LYS A 407 8.23 25.55 -28.16
C LYS A 407 6.74 25.54 -27.82
N TYR A 408 6.20 24.36 -27.51
CA TYR A 408 4.80 24.22 -27.14
C TYR A 408 4.44 25.03 -25.88
N ARG A 409 5.26 24.97 -24.83
CA ARG A 409 5.09 25.83 -23.65
C ARG A 409 5.09 27.31 -24.01
N TYR A 410 6.01 27.74 -24.89
CA TYR A 410 6.07 29.13 -25.32
C TYR A 410 4.78 29.55 -26.04
N ASP A 411 4.29 28.74 -26.98
CA ASP A 411 3.07 29.03 -27.74
C ASP A 411 1.83 29.04 -26.83
N LEU A 412 1.74 28.10 -25.90
CA LEU A 412 0.67 28.03 -24.90
C LEU A 412 0.68 29.26 -23.98
N VAL A 413 1.84 29.62 -23.42
CA VAL A 413 2.00 30.81 -22.57
C VAL A 413 1.68 32.09 -23.35
N ASN A 414 2.15 32.21 -24.59
CA ASN A 414 1.85 33.35 -25.45
C ASN A 414 0.33 33.51 -25.66
N THR A 415 -0.36 32.39 -25.88
CA THR A 415 -1.83 32.37 -26.08
C THR A 415 -2.59 32.66 -24.77
N ILE A 416 -2.14 32.11 -23.64
CA ILE A 416 -2.67 32.42 -22.30
C ILE A 416 -2.58 33.92 -22.01
N LEU A 417 -1.43 34.53 -22.28
CA LEU A 417 -1.20 35.95 -22.04
C LEU A 417 -2.07 36.82 -22.97
N HIS A 418 -2.06 36.51 -24.28
CA HIS A 418 -2.85 37.23 -25.27
C HIS A 418 -4.35 37.20 -24.98
N ASN A 419 -4.89 36.06 -24.55
CA ASN A 419 -6.31 35.90 -24.23
C ASN A 419 -6.69 36.35 -22.81
N GLY A 420 -5.75 36.88 -22.02
CA GLY A 420 -6.05 37.38 -20.68
C GLY A 420 -6.47 36.31 -19.66
N LEU A 421 -6.13 35.03 -19.87
CA LEU A 421 -6.51 33.96 -18.95
C LEU A 421 -5.81 34.12 -17.58
N PRO A 422 -6.50 33.95 -16.45
CA PRO A 422 -5.94 34.15 -15.10
C PRO A 422 -5.06 32.95 -14.67
N ILE A 423 -3.97 32.73 -15.39
CA ILE A 423 -2.98 31.67 -15.15
C ILE A 423 -1.65 32.34 -14.86
N ASP A 424 -1.07 32.03 -13.69
CA ASP A 424 0.21 32.59 -13.27
C ASP A 424 1.39 31.86 -13.95
N VAL A 425 2.39 32.62 -14.41
CA VAL A 425 3.54 32.11 -15.16
C VAL A 425 4.81 32.32 -14.35
N TYR A 426 5.51 31.22 -14.07
CA TYR A 426 6.75 31.18 -13.31
C TYR A 426 7.94 30.72 -14.17
N GLY A 427 9.14 30.99 -13.67
CA GLY A 427 10.42 30.56 -14.22
C GLY A 427 11.15 31.64 -15.02
N ARG A 428 12.43 31.38 -15.29
CA ARG A 428 13.35 32.31 -15.98
C ARG A 428 12.84 32.78 -17.35
N GLY A 429 12.05 31.94 -18.03
CA GLY A 429 11.49 32.28 -19.35
C GLY A 429 10.58 33.52 -19.35
N CYS A 430 10.08 33.96 -18.19
CA CYS A 430 9.30 35.19 -18.06
C CYS A 430 10.02 36.42 -18.63
N VAL A 431 11.35 36.48 -18.55
CA VAL A 431 12.14 37.61 -19.06
C VAL A 431 11.90 37.85 -20.56
N ASN A 432 11.69 36.79 -21.34
CA ASN A 432 11.47 36.87 -22.77
C ASN A 432 10.12 37.48 -23.12
N PHE A 433 9.11 37.28 -22.28
CA PHE A 433 7.80 37.92 -22.42
C PHE A 433 7.82 39.37 -21.94
N ARG A 434 8.46 39.64 -20.80
CA ARG A 434 8.60 41.01 -20.25
C ARG A 434 9.31 41.95 -21.23
N LYS A 435 10.39 41.50 -21.89
CA LYS A 435 11.13 42.27 -22.90
C LYS A 435 10.28 42.70 -24.10
N LYS A 436 9.20 41.98 -24.41
CA LYS A 436 8.28 42.29 -25.52
C LYS A 436 7.19 43.30 -25.11
N MET A 437 7.10 43.67 -23.83
CA MET A 437 6.06 44.55 -23.30
C MET A 437 6.59 45.98 -23.11
N ASN A 438 5.94 46.97 -23.74
CA ASN A 438 6.49 48.33 -23.88
C ASN A 438 6.19 49.29 -22.71
N LYS A 439 5.29 48.99 -21.77
CA LYS A 439 4.99 49.93 -20.65
C LYS A 439 4.28 49.35 -19.43
N ASN A 440 3.64 48.18 -19.51
CA ASN A 440 3.01 47.51 -18.36
C ASN A 440 3.39 46.03 -18.36
N ILE A 441 4.12 45.59 -17.35
CA ILE A 441 4.43 44.17 -17.17
C ILE A 441 3.15 43.45 -16.74
N ASP A 442 2.81 42.36 -17.42
CA ASP A 442 1.67 41.54 -17.06
C ASP A 442 1.84 40.96 -15.63
N PRO A 443 0.90 41.20 -14.70
CA PRO A 443 1.02 40.75 -13.31
C PRO A 443 1.00 39.22 -13.15
N ARG A 444 0.61 38.48 -14.19
CA ARG A 444 0.68 37.00 -14.22
C ARG A 444 2.11 36.50 -14.36
N LEU A 445 3.04 37.29 -14.92
CA LEU A 445 4.45 36.94 -15.05
C LEU A 445 5.16 37.10 -13.70
N LYS A 446 5.22 36.03 -12.89
CA LYS A 446 5.83 36.04 -11.56
C LYS A 446 7.35 36.06 -11.59
N GLY A 447 7.95 35.49 -12.63
CA GLY A 447 9.41 35.40 -12.77
C GLY A 447 9.97 34.16 -12.07
N GLU A 448 11.23 34.23 -11.66
CA GLU A 448 11.92 33.13 -11.00
C GLU A 448 11.29 32.79 -9.64
N PHE A 449 11.48 31.55 -9.20
CA PHE A 449 11.00 31.02 -7.94
C PHE A 449 12.09 30.15 -7.31
N THR A 450 11.98 29.87 -6.01
CA THR A 450 13.04 29.22 -5.25
C THR A 450 12.74 27.78 -4.88
N ASP A 451 11.48 27.43 -4.65
CA ASP A 451 11.07 26.11 -4.17
C ASP A 451 9.71 25.71 -4.79
N LYS A 452 8.63 25.73 -3.99
CA LYS A 452 7.33 25.17 -4.35
C LYS A 452 6.30 26.23 -4.72
N GLU A 453 6.68 27.50 -4.84
CA GLU A 453 5.76 28.61 -5.10
C GLU A 453 4.82 28.37 -6.29
N PRO A 454 5.23 27.73 -7.41
CA PRO A 454 4.32 27.48 -8.52
C PRO A 454 3.29 26.37 -8.25
N TYR A 455 3.40 25.59 -7.17
CA TYR A 455 2.55 24.42 -6.93
C TYR A 455 1.87 24.47 -5.56
N GLU A 456 2.52 24.99 -4.52
CA GLU A 456 2.10 24.85 -3.12
C GLU A 456 0.68 25.33 -2.85
N ASN A 457 0.27 26.48 -3.37
CA ASN A 457 -1.05 27.07 -3.12
C ASN A 457 -2.00 27.05 -4.34
N TYR A 458 -1.64 26.30 -5.38
CA TYR A 458 -2.45 26.17 -6.60
C TYR A 458 -3.30 24.90 -6.61
N PHE A 459 -4.51 24.96 -7.18
CA PHE A 459 -5.32 23.76 -7.47
C PHE A 459 -4.74 22.97 -8.65
N PHE A 460 -4.26 23.68 -9.68
CA PHE A 460 -3.73 23.08 -10.91
C PHE A 460 -2.35 23.62 -11.28
N HIS A 461 -1.51 22.77 -11.87
CA HIS A 461 -0.24 23.18 -12.48
C HIS A 461 -0.13 22.59 -13.89
N ILE A 462 0.18 23.41 -14.90
CA ILE A 462 0.43 22.93 -16.26
C ILE A 462 1.88 22.44 -16.36
N CYS A 463 2.03 21.16 -16.65
CA CYS A 463 3.27 20.40 -16.55
C CYS A 463 3.64 19.84 -17.93
N ILE A 464 4.58 20.46 -18.64
CA ILE A 464 4.96 20.02 -19.99
C ILE A 464 6.43 19.62 -20.00
N GLU A 465 6.69 18.35 -20.30
CA GLU A 465 8.04 17.80 -20.44
C GLU A 465 8.78 18.40 -21.64
N ASN A 466 10.11 18.24 -21.66
CA ASN A 466 10.91 18.71 -22.79
C ASN A 466 10.64 17.87 -24.05
N PHE A 467 10.43 16.57 -23.86
CA PHE A 467 10.06 15.60 -24.88
C PHE A 467 8.95 14.69 -24.36
N GLN A 468 8.16 14.18 -25.30
CA GLN A 468 7.23 13.08 -25.02
C GLN A 468 7.96 11.75 -25.18
N SER A 469 7.54 10.76 -24.39
CA SER A 469 8.23 9.47 -24.23
C SER A 469 7.24 8.42 -23.71
N ASN A 470 7.51 7.13 -23.91
CA ASN A 470 6.62 6.08 -23.42
C ASN A 470 6.53 6.04 -21.89
N GLU A 471 7.68 6.10 -21.20
CA GLU A 471 7.75 5.90 -19.74
C GLU A 471 8.50 7.02 -18.99
N TYR A 472 9.07 8.02 -19.68
CA TYR A 472 9.80 9.12 -19.02
C TYR A 472 8.87 10.22 -18.49
N PHE A 473 8.97 10.49 -17.19
CA PHE A 473 8.39 11.65 -16.52
C PHE A 473 9.32 12.11 -15.40
N SER A 474 9.30 13.41 -15.12
CA SER A 474 10.31 14.07 -14.25
C SER A 474 9.68 14.82 -13.07
N GLU A 475 10.49 15.64 -12.41
CA GLU A 475 10.07 16.53 -11.32
C GLU A 475 8.90 17.44 -11.72
N LYS A 476 8.73 17.72 -13.02
CA LYS A 476 7.66 18.58 -13.54
C LYS A 476 6.26 18.09 -13.19
N ILE A 477 6.04 16.77 -13.16
CA ILE A 477 4.78 16.19 -12.73
C ILE A 477 4.83 15.73 -11.26
N LEU A 478 5.98 15.27 -10.79
CA LEU A 478 6.11 14.76 -9.41
C LEU A 478 5.95 15.87 -8.37
N ASN A 479 6.54 17.05 -8.60
CA ASN A 479 6.46 18.18 -7.68
C ASN A 479 5.01 18.63 -7.42
N PRO A 480 4.18 18.90 -8.44
CA PRO A 480 2.79 19.27 -8.19
C PRO A 480 1.98 18.14 -7.53
N LEU A 481 2.18 16.88 -7.92
CA LEU A 481 1.51 15.74 -7.28
C LEU A 481 1.81 15.69 -5.77
N LEU A 482 3.09 15.81 -5.39
CA LEU A 482 3.53 15.81 -3.98
C LEU A 482 3.15 17.08 -3.22
N CYS A 483 2.78 18.15 -3.93
CA CYS A 483 2.19 19.36 -3.36
C CYS A 483 0.66 19.33 -3.31
N SER A 484 -0.02 18.19 -3.54
CA SER A 484 -1.49 18.10 -3.62
C SER A 484 -2.13 19.01 -4.70
N THR A 485 -1.40 19.23 -5.80
CA THR A 485 -1.80 20.05 -6.95
C THR A 485 -2.03 19.15 -8.15
N THR A 486 -3.17 19.26 -8.81
CA THR A 486 -3.51 18.40 -9.96
C THR A 486 -2.70 18.83 -11.19
N PRO A 487 -1.78 17.99 -11.70
CA PRO A 487 -1.07 18.26 -12.95
C PRO A 487 -1.99 18.23 -14.17
N ILE A 488 -1.85 19.24 -15.02
CA ILE A 488 -2.35 19.27 -16.40
C ILE A 488 -1.16 19.01 -17.32
N TYR A 489 -1.03 17.78 -17.82
CA TYR A 489 0.26 17.19 -18.19
C TYR A 489 0.42 16.83 -19.66
N LEU A 490 1.61 17.09 -20.22
CA LEU A 490 2.07 16.58 -21.52
C LEU A 490 3.50 16.04 -21.39
N GLY A 491 3.74 14.77 -21.71
CA GLY A 491 5.06 14.15 -21.63
C GLY A 491 5.04 12.63 -21.80
N CYS A 492 4.94 11.91 -20.70
CA CYS A 492 4.85 10.44 -20.67
C CYS A 492 3.52 9.95 -21.28
N HIS A 493 3.57 9.12 -22.32
CA HIS A 493 2.38 8.55 -22.97
C HIS A 493 1.63 7.62 -22.01
N ASN A 494 2.37 6.80 -21.24
CA ASN A 494 1.78 5.84 -20.32
C ASN A 494 1.56 6.42 -18.91
N ILE A 495 1.46 7.73 -18.75
CA ILE A 495 1.39 8.36 -17.42
C ILE A 495 0.25 7.83 -16.55
N LYS A 496 -0.88 7.46 -17.18
CA LYS A 496 -2.06 6.90 -16.48
C LYS A 496 -1.81 5.54 -15.83
N LYS A 497 -0.78 4.80 -16.27
CA LYS A 497 -0.32 3.57 -15.58
C LYS A 497 0.19 3.87 -14.18
N TYR A 498 0.72 5.08 -13.96
CA TYR A 498 1.26 5.54 -12.68
C TYR A 498 0.25 6.40 -11.91
N PHE A 499 -0.45 7.30 -12.61
CA PHE A 499 -1.36 8.28 -12.03
C PHE A 499 -2.62 8.38 -12.90
N ASP A 500 -3.62 7.52 -12.67
CA ASP A 500 -4.81 7.49 -13.53
C ASP A 500 -5.77 8.65 -13.24
N ASN A 501 -6.11 8.83 -11.97
CA ASN A 501 -7.10 9.81 -11.51
C ASN A 501 -6.46 11.15 -11.14
N GLU A 502 -5.14 11.16 -10.91
CA GLU A 502 -4.42 12.30 -10.37
C GLU A 502 -3.88 13.25 -11.46
N VAL A 503 -4.06 12.94 -12.75
CA VAL A 503 -3.54 13.73 -13.88
C VAL A 503 -4.62 14.04 -14.92
N ILE A 504 -4.56 15.26 -15.47
CA ILE A 504 -5.35 15.65 -16.64
C ILE A 504 -4.40 15.73 -17.84
N CYS A 505 -4.58 14.87 -18.85
CA CYS A 505 -3.67 14.87 -20.01
C CYS A 505 -4.02 15.96 -21.03
N LEU A 506 -3.00 16.69 -21.45
CA LEU A 506 -3.00 17.55 -22.62
C LEU A 506 -2.80 16.72 -23.89
N THR A 507 -3.25 17.26 -25.02
CA THR A 507 -3.15 16.62 -26.33
C THR A 507 -1.91 17.04 -27.12
N GLY A 508 -1.33 18.20 -26.80
CA GLY A 508 -0.29 18.84 -27.62
C GLY A 508 -0.84 19.63 -28.80
N ASP A 509 -2.16 19.64 -29.01
CA ASP A 509 -2.83 20.55 -29.92
C ASP A 509 -3.25 21.83 -29.18
N LEU A 510 -2.72 22.96 -29.63
CA LEU A 510 -2.89 24.25 -28.95
C LEU A 510 -4.38 24.64 -28.82
N THR A 511 -5.19 24.38 -29.85
CA THR A 511 -6.60 24.79 -29.85
C THR A 511 -7.40 23.94 -28.84
N THR A 512 -7.23 22.63 -28.90
CA THR A 512 -7.88 21.66 -28.02
C THR A 512 -7.48 21.88 -26.57
N ASP A 513 -6.19 22.06 -26.32
CA ASP A 513 -5.66 22.26 -24.98
C ASP A 513 -6.08 23.61 -24.39
N MET A 514 -6.11 24.69 -25.19
CA MET A 514 -6.63 25.98 -24.73
C MET A 514 -8.12 25.90 -24.36
N ASN A 515 -8.93 25.17 -25.12
CA ASN A 515 -10.34 24.94 -24.77
C ASN A 515 -10.47 24.17 -23.45
N LEU A 516 -9.63 23.15 -23.23
CA LEU A 516 -9.57 22.43 -21.96
C LEU A 516 -9.22 23.38 -20.79
N LEU A 517 -8.19 24.21 -20.93
CA LEU A 517 -7.80 25.18 -19.90
C LEU A 517 -8.95 26.14 -19.57
N VAL A 518 -9.64 26.66 -20.59
CA VAL A 518 -10.82 27.53 -20.39
C VAL A 518 -11.94 26.80 -19.65
N ASN A 519 -12.20 25.53 -19.96
CA ASN A 519 -13.21 24.74 -19.27
C ASN A 519 -12.84 24.48 -17.80
N ILE A 520 -11.56 24.20 -17.52
CA ILE A 520 -11.06 24.05 -16.14
C ILE A 520 -11.22 25.38 -15.38
N LEU A 521 -10.90 26.51 -16.00
CA LEU A 521 -11.07 27.83 -15.38
C LEU A 521 -12.54 28.16 -15.07
N LYS A 522 -13.49 27.69 -15.90
CA LYS A 522 -14.94 27.89 -15.70
C LYS A 522 -15.51 26.98 -14.61
N GLU A 523 -15.11 25.71 -14.59
CA GLU A 523 -15.68 24.69 -13.69
C GLU A 523 -14.59 23.95 -12.86
N PRO A 524 -13.74 24.64 -12.09
CA PRO A 524 -12.54 24.01 -11.53
C PRO A 524 -12.82 22.86 -10.57
N ARG A 525 -13.94 22.91 -9.83
CA ARG A 525 -14.35 21.82 -8.91
C ARG A 525 -14.65 20.50 -9.62
N LYS A 526 -15.04 20.54 -10.90
CA LYS A 526 -15.33 19.36 -11.71
C LYS A 526 -14.05 18.62 -12.12
N TYR A 527 -12.96 19.36 -12.28
CA TYR A 527 -11.67 18.83 -12.74
C TYR A 527 -10.69 18.57 -11.61
N TYR A 528 -10.86 19.24 -10.47
CA TYR A 528 -9.94 19.08 -9.35
C TYR A 528 -10.14 17.73 -8.67
N GLN A 529 -9.15 16.86 -8.82
CA GLN A 529 -8.99 15.65 -8.03
C GLN A 529 -7.73 15.80 -7.20
N ARG A 530 -7.90 15.85 -5.87
CA ARG A 530 -6.77 16.00 -4.96
C ARG A 530 -5.87 14.77 -5.05
N PRO A 531 -4.58 14.91 -5.42
CA PRO A 531 -3.65 13.79 -5.40
C PRO A 531 -3.53 13.18 -4.00
N VAL A 532 -3.57 11.85 -3.91
CA VAL A 532 -3.37 11.11 -2.66
C VAL A 532 -1.88 10.86 -2.48
N ILE A 533 -1.22 11.67 -1.65
CA ILE A 533 0.25 11.69 -1.50
C ILE A 533 0.85 10.31 -1.24
N GLU A 534 0.27 9.49 -0.35
CA GLU A 534 0.82 8.16 -0.07
C GLU A 534 0.79 7.22 -1.29
N LYS A 535 -0.25 7.27 -2.12
CA LYS A 535 -0.32 6.51 -3.38
C LYS A 535 0.77 6.97 -4.37
N ILE A 536 1.05 8.27 -4.42
CA ILE A 536 2.15 8.81 -5.23
C ILE A 536 3.48 8.24 -4.73
N LYS A 537 3.72 8.27 -3.41
CA LYS A 537 4.94 7.71 -2.80
C LYS A 537 5.08 6.21 -3.02
N GLU A 538 4.02 5.42 -2.90
CA GLU A 538 4.05 3.98 -3.21
C GLU A 538 4.54 3.71 -4.65
N THR A 539 4.17 4.59 -5.57
CA THR A 539 4.51 4.47 -7.00
C THR A 539 5.91 4.98 -7.31
N THR A 540 6.33 6.10 -6.71
CA THR A 540 7.51 6.85 -7.15
C THR A 540 8.68 6.76 -6.19
N ASN A 541 8.50 6.24 -4.98
CA ASN A 541 9.57 6.21 -3.99
C ASN A 541 10.54 5.06 -4.27
N PHE A 542 11.78 5.39 -4.64
CA PHE A 542 12.80 4.40 -4.96
C PHE A 542 13.07 3.44 -3.80
N LEU A 543 13.21 3.98 -2.57
CA LEU A 543 13.53 3.19 -1.38
C LEU A 543 12.42 2.19 -1.02
N ARG A 544 11.15 2.58 -1.21
CA ARG A 544 10.00 1.67 -1.05
C ARG A 544 9.93 0.59 -2.15
N ASN A 545 10.56 0.83 -3.29
CA ASN A 545 10.49 -0.04 -4.47
C ASN A 545 11.78 -0.85 -4.73
N VAL A 546 12.81 -0.77 -3.87
CA VAL A 546 14.12 -1.46 -4.07
C VAL A 546 13.93 -2.94 -4.44
N ASN A 547 13.12 -3.69 -3.70
CA ASN A 547 12.91 -5.11 -4.00
C ASN A 547 12.33 -5.34 -5.41
N LYS A 548 11.36 -4.50 -5.81
CA LYS A 548 10.75 -4.57 -7.13
C LYS A 548 11.74 -4.21 -8.23
N VAL A 549 12.55 -3.17 -8.03
CA VAL A 549 13.49 -2.68 -9.04
C VAL A 549 14.65 -3.66 -9.27
N PHE A 550 15.12 -4.33 -8.21
CA PHE A 550 16.16 -5.35 -8.31
C PHE A 550 15.62 -6.77 -8.57
N ASN A 551 14.30 -6.94 -8.78
CA ASN A 551 13.62 -8.24 -8.82
C ASN A 551 14.02 -9.18 -7.67
N LEU A 552 14.28 -8.62 -6.49
CA LEU A 552 14.52 -9.41 -5.30
C LEU A 552 13.21 -10.11 -5.00
N GLN A 553 13.26 -11.43 -4.86
CA GLN A 553 12.15 -12.15 -4.23
C GLN A 553 11.90 -11.42 -2.92
N ASN A 554 10.68 -10.92 -2.71
CA ASN A 554 10.35 -10.29 -1.45
C ASN A 554 10.71 -11.31 -0.37
N ASP A 555 11.82 -11.06 0.32
CA ASP A 555 12.10 -11.73 1.57
C ASP A 555 11.07 -11.19 2.54
N SER A 556 9.90 -11.84 2.48
CA SER A 556 8.73 -11.63 3.31
C SER A 556 9.22 -11.46 4.74
N ASN A 557 9.09 -10.23 5.23
CA ASN A 557 9.01 -9.96 6.65
C ASN A 557 7.55 -9.71 6.96
#